data_AF-A0A946H6X9-F1
#
_entry.id   AF-A0A946H6X9-F1
#
_cell.length_a   1.000
_cell.length_b   1.000
_cell.length_c   1.000
_cell.angle_alpha   90.00
_cell.angle_beta   90.00
_cell.angle_gamma   90.00
#
_symmetry.space_group_name_H-M   'P 1'
#
loop_
_entity.id
_entity.type
_entity.pdbx_description
1 polymer ?
#
loop_
_entity_poly.entity_id
_entity_poly.type
_entity_poly.pdbx_seq_one_letter_code
_entity_poly.pdbx_strand_id
1 'polypeptide(L)'
;PTFKVGAIIVTSDNTQVLSLGYNGNAKGMSNVPQSDVPGCSGLLHAEINALLKLDFNNPKDKVMYLTLSPCENCAMAVINSGIKEVVYKEEYRDKTGINLLKCSGIKVRNT
;
A
#
# COMPACT_ATOMS: atom_id res chain seq x y z
N PRO A 1 14.76 2.99 -7.42
CA PRO A 1 13.33 3.37 -7.42
C PRO A 1 13.20 4.89 -7.35
N THR A 2 12.37 5.51 -8.20
CA THR A 2 12.24 6.98 -8.27
C THR A 2 11.64 7.55 -6.98
N PHE A 3 10.62 6.88 -6.44
CA PHE A 3 10.06 7.18 -5.12
C PHE A 3 10.42 6.05 -4.16
N LYS A 4 10.72 6.41 -2.90
CA LYS A 4 10.89 5.44 -1.81
C LYS A 4 9.58 5.39 -1.04
N VAL A 5 8.84 4.31 -1.20
CA VAL A 5 7.49 4.18 -0.65
C VAL A 5 7.50 3.12 0.46
N GLY A 6 6.90 3.46 1.59
CA GLY A 6 6.66 2.56 2.71
C GLY A 6 5.17 2.37 2.95
N ALA A 7 4.81 1.17 3.37
CA ALA A 7 3.47 0.80 3.79
C ALA A 7 3.54 0.03 5.12
N ILE A 8 2.67 0.36 6.06
CA ILE A 8 2.45 -0.43 7.27
C ILE A 8 0.96 -0.73 7.40
N ILE A 9 0.64 -1.93 7.87
CA ILE A 9 -0.73 -2.33 8.18
C ILE A 9 -0.80 -2.59 9.67
N VAL A 10 -1.75 -1.94 10.34
CA VAL A 10 -1.94 -2.01 11.78
C VAL A 10 -3.38 -2.37 12.10
N THR A 11 -3.64 -2.77 13.34
CA THR A 11 -4.99 -2.90 13.87
C THR A 11 -5.67 -1.54 13.97
N SER A 12 -7.00 -1.50 13.88
CA SER A 12 -7.79 -0.25 13.91
C SER A 12 -7.64 0.58 15.19
N ASP A 13 -7.20 -0.03 16.30
CA ASP A 13 -6.84 0.64 17.55
C ASP A 13 -5.37 1.11 17.60
N ASN A 14 -4.60 0.92 16.53
CA ASN A 14 -3.18 1.21 16.40
C ASN A 14 -2.28 0.56 17.47
N THR A 15 -2.72 -0.56 18.07
CA THR A 15 -1.95 -1.25 19.11
C THR A 15 -0.96 -2.30 18.58
N GLN A 16 -1.18 -2.80 17.37
CA GLN A 16 -0.36 -3.86 16.78
C GLN A 16 -0.02 -3.55 15.32
N VAL A 17 1.25 -3.72 14.97
CA VAL A 17 1.71 -3.74 13.57
C VAL A 17 1.59 -5.16 13.05
N LEU A 18 0.76 -5.35 12.03
CA LEU A 18 0.48 -6.66 11.43
C LEU A 18 1.43 -6.97 10.28
N SER A 19 1.74 -5.99 9.44
CA SER A 19 2.69 -6.16 8.34
C SER A 19 3.30 -4.85 7.89
N LEU A 20 4.38 -4.98 7.11
CA LEU A 20 5.12 -3.86 6.55
C LEU A 20 5.63 -4.19 5.13
N GLY A 21 5.68 -3.16 4.30
CA GLY A 21 6.12 -3.23 2.92
C GLY A 21 6.90 -2.00 2.52
N TYR A 22 7.85 -2.19 1.62
CA TYR A 22 8.51 -1.12 0.89
C TYR A 22 8.56 -1.53 -0.57
N ASN A 23 8.74 -0.57 -1.48
CA ASN A 23 8.80 -0.89 -2.90
C ASN A 23 10.11 -1.63 -3.25
N GLY A 24 9.99 -2.82 -3.81
CA GLY A 24 11.14 -3.65 -4.14
C GLY A 24 10.84 -4.96 -4.84
N ASN A 25 11.91 -5.66 -5.21
CA ASN A 25 11.85 -6.91 -5.96
C ASN A 25 11.51 -8.12 -5.06
N ALA A 26 11.29 -9.28 -5.66
CA ALA A 26 11.05 -10.53 -4.96
C ALA A 26 12.21 -10.88 -4.00
N LYS A 27 11.88 -11.64 -2.95
CA LYS A 27 12.85 -12.07 -1.94
C LYS A 27 14.05 -12.77 -2.59
N GLY A 28 15.26 -12.33 -2.23
CA GLY A 28 16.51 -12.90 -2.72
C GLY A 28 16.99 -12.34 -4.07
N MET A 29 16.21 -11.46 -4.71
CA MET A 29 16.62 -10.77 -5.93
C MET A 29 17.22 -9.39 -5.63
N SER A 30 17.96 -8.84 -6.59
CA SER A 30 18.49 -7.48 -6.49
C SER A 30 17.35 -6.46 -6.50
N ASN A 31 17.44 -5.46 -5.62
CA ASN A 31 16.45 -4.40 -5.52
C ASN A 31 16.77 -3.23 -6.48
N VAL A 32 16.94 -3.56 -7.76
CA VAL A 32 17.31 -2.63 -8.82
C VAL A 32 16.15 -2.55 -9.82
N PRO A 33 15.70 -1.35 -10.22
CA PRO A 33 14.70 -1.20 -11.27
C PRO A 33 15.18 -1.82 -12.58
N GLN A 34 14.29 -2.52 -13.29
CA GLN A 34 14.58 -3.07 -14.62
C GLN A 34 14.47 -2.02 -15.74
N SER A 35 13.75 -0.93 -15.48
CA SER A 35 13.56 0.18 -16.41
C SER A 35 13.36 1.49 -15.63
N ASP A 36 13.80 2.59 -16.24
CA ASP A 36 13.57 3.95 -15.77
C ASP A 36 12.23 4.54 -16.27
N VAL A 37 11.55 3.83 -17.17
CA VAL A 37 10.21 4.24 -17.64
C VAL A 37 9.22 4.17 -16.47
N PRO A 38 8.49 5.25 -16.15
CA PRO A 38 7.54 5.27 -15.04
C PRO A 38 6.49 4.16 -15.17
N GLY A 39 6.35 3.34 -14.14
CA GLY A 39 5.43 2.19 -14.11
C GLY A 39 6.03 0.89 -14.66
N CYS A 40 7.21 0.93 -15.27
CA CYS A 40 7.88 -0.26 -15.82
C CYS A 40 9.09 -0.71 -14.99
N SER A 41 9.20 -0.27 -13.73
CA SER A 41 10.37 -0.57 -12.89
C SER A 41 10.55 -2.06 -12.58
N GLY A 42 9.50 -2.88 -12.72
CA GLY A 42 9.50 -4.30 -12.36
C GLY A 42 9.50 -4.57 -10.85
N LEU A 43 9.51 -3.52 -10.02
CA LEU A 43 9.46 -3.63 -8.56
C LEU A 43 8.01 -3.68 -8.08
N LEU A 44 7.73 -4.52 -7.08
CA LEU A 44 6.45 -4.51 -6.41
C LEU A 44 6.30 -3.26 -5.56
N HIS A 45 5.08 -2.76 -5.51
CA HIS A 45 4.70 -1.61 -4.70
C HIS A 45 4.71 -1.95 -3.21
N ALA A 46 4.86 -0.93 -2.36
CA ALA A 46 4.95 -1.11 -0.93
C ALA A 46 3.65 -1.71 -0.36
N GLU A 47 2.50 -1.29 -0.88
CA GLU A 47 1.16 -1.74 -0.56
C GLU A 47 1.04 -3.25 -0.78
N ILE A 48 1.44 -3.72 -1.97
CA ILE A 48 1.41 -5.14 -2.32
C ILE A 48 2.35 -5.94 -1.43
N ASN A 49 3.57 -5.44 -1.21
CA ASN A 49 4.52 -6.11 -0.32
C ASN A 49 4.04 -6.19 1.14
N ALA A 50 3.27 -5.20 1.61
CA ALA A 50 2.65 -5.24 2.94
C ALA A 50 1.47 -6.22 2.99
N LEU A 51 0.62 -6.24 1.96
CA LEU A 51 -0.51 -7.16 1.84
C LEU A 51 -0.06 -8.63 1.76
N LEU A 52 1.01 -8.92 1.01
CA LEU A 52 1.56 -10.27 0.88
C LEU A 52 2.04 -10.88 2.19
N LYS A 53 2.40 -10.03 3.16
CA LYS A 53 2.88 -10.44 4.50
C LYS A 53 1.82 -10.31 5.58
N LEU A 54 0.61 -9.88 5.22
CA LEU A 54 -0.44 -9.60 6.17
C LEU A 54 -0.98 -10.91 6.77
N ASP A 55 -1.06 -10.97 8.09
CA ASP A 55 -1.82 -12.02 8.76
C ASP A 55 -3.32 -11.69 8.72
N PHE A 56 -4.03 -12.42 7.86
CA PHE A 56 -5.47 -12.26 7.70
C PHE A 56 -6.28 -12.86 8.85
N ASN A 57 -5.68 -13.67 9.73
CA ASN A 57 -6.39 -14.30 10.85
C ASN A 57 -6.67 -13.33 12.00
N ASN A 58 -6.09 -12.13 12.00
CA ASN A 58 -6.38 -11.14 13.02
C ASN A 58 -7.84 -10.65 12.87
N PRO A 59 -8.69 -10.82 13.91
CA PRO A 59 -10.11 -10.52 13.83
C PRO A 59 -10.41 -9.02 13.82
N LYS A 60 -9.42 -8.16 14.14
CA LYS A 60 -9.61 -6.72 14.14
C LYS A 60 -9.62 -6.16 12.72
N ASP A 61 -10.36 -5.07 12.57
CA ASP A 61 -10.27 -4.21 11.39
C ASP A 61 -8.85 -3.67 11.23
N LYS A 62 -8.49 -3.37 9.98
CA LYS A 62 -7.12 -3.06 9.58
C LYS A 62 -7.05 -1.68 8.94
N VAL A 63 -5.99 -0.96 9.29
CA VAL A 63 -5.69 0.37 8.75
C VAL A 63 -4.32 0.31 8.08
N MET A 64 -4.24 0.84 6.86
CA MET A 64 -2.97 0.91 6.11
C MET A 64 -2.46 2.35 6.13
N TYR A 65 -1.22 2.55 6.56
CA TYR A 65 -0.53 3.82 6.47
C TYR A 65 0.51 3.76 5.35
N LEU A 66 0.54 4.79 4.53
CA LEU A 66 1.38 4.90 3.35
C LEU A 66 2.18 6.20 3.36
N THR A 67 3.39 6.17 2.83
CA THR A 67 4.13 7.43 2.60
C THR A 67 3.60 8.18 1.38
N LEU A 68 3.07 7.47 0.38
CA LEU A 68 2.56 8.01 -0.89
C LEU A 68 1.21 7.37 -1.19
N SER A 69 0.25 8.14 -1.70
CA SER A 69 -1.09 7.61 -2.01
C SER A 69 -1.03 6.46 -3.04
N PRO A 70 -1.91 5.46 -2.94
CA PRO A 70 -1.81 4.26 -3.75
C PRO A 70 -2.22 4.52 -5.21
N CYS A 71 -1.60 3.79 -6.13
CA CYS A 71 -2.08 3.73 -7.52
C CYS A 71 -3.37 2.92 -7.63
N GLU A 72 -4.03 2.97 -8.79
CA GLU A 72 -5.29 2.24 -9.06
C GLU A 72 -5.19 0.73 -8.74
N ASN A 73 -4.14 0.06 -9.21
CA ASN A 73 -3.97 -1.38 -8.99
C ASN A 73 -3.77 -1.72 -7.50
N CYS A 74 -3.04 -0.88 -6.76
CA CYS A 74 -2.87 -1.07 -5.32
C CYS A 74 -4.15 -0.78 -4.56
N ALA A 75 -4.92 0.23 -4.97
CA ALA A 75 -6.24 0.51 -4.41
C ALA A 75 -7.20 -0.67 -4.59
N MET A 76 -7.25 -1.31 -5.77
CA MET A 76 -8.01 -2.53 -5.99
C MET A 76 -7.60 -3.67 -5.06
N ALA A 77 -6.28 -3.86 -4.85
CA ALA A 77 -5.78 -4.87 -3.93
C ALA A 77 -6.19 -4.59 -2.47
N VAL A 78 -6.11 -3.33 -2.04
CA VAL A 78 -6.53 -2.88 -0.70
C VAL A 78 -8.03 -3.09 -0.46
N ILE A 79 -8.86 -2.85 -1.47
CA ILE A 79 -10.31 -3.12 -1.39
C ILE A 79 -10.57 -4.60 -1.16
N ASN A 80 -9.95 -5.45 -1.97
CA ASN A 80 -10.13 -6.90 -1.87
C ASN A 80 -9.52 -7.51 -0.60
N SER A 81 -8.55 -6.85 0.04
CA SER A 81 -7.94 -7.33 1.29
C SER A 81 -8.76 -7.01 2.55
N GLY A 82 -9.86 -6.27 2.43
CA GLY A 82 -10.73 -5.94 3.57
C GLY A 82 -10.21 -4.85 4.51
N ILE A 83 -9.25 -4.04 4.08
CA ILE A 83 -8.77 -2.87 4.83
C ILE A 83 -9.89 -1.83 4.92
N LYS A 84 -10.04 -1.19 6.08
CA LYS A 84 -11.14 -0.24 6.34
C LYS A 84 -10.74 1.22 6.21
N GLU A 85 -9.45 1.52 6.38
CA GLU A 85 -8.93 2.88 6.28
C GLU A 85 -7.54 2.88 5.65
N VAL A 86 -7.31 3.85 4.77
CA VAL A 86 -6.00 4.18 4.22
C VAL A 86 -5.62 5.60 4.63
N VAL A 87 -4.48 5.73 5.28
CA VAL A 87 -3.88 7.00 5.65
C VAL A 87 -2.62 7.17 4.81
N TYR A 88 -2.41 8.32 4.19
CA TYR A 88 -1.18 8.58 3.42
C TYR A 88 -0.61 9.96 3.70
N LYS A 89 0.69 10.13 3.46
CA LYS A 89 1.39 11.41 3.67
C LYS A 89 1.46 12.29 2.43
N GLU A 90 1.94 11.73 1.32
CA GLU A 90 2.08 12.46 0.05
C GLU A 90 1.04 12.01 -0.96
N GLU A 91 0.49 12.94 -1.73
CA GLU A 91 -0.42 12.60 -2.81
C GLU A 91 0.38 12.26 -4.07
N TYR A 92 0.17 11.06 -4.61
CA TYR A 92 0.68 10.67 -5.92
C TYR A 92 -0.02 11.46 -7.01
N ARG A 93 0.67 11.67 -8.14
CA ARG A 93 0.16 12.43 -9.30
C ARG A 93 -1.22 11.98 -9.77
N ASP A 94 -1.52 10.68 -9.60
CA ASP A 94 -2.76 10.08 -10.02
C ASP A 94 -3.69 9.83 -8.82
N LYS A 95 -4.88 10.44 -8.87
CA LYS A 95 -5.90 10.34 -7.81
C LYS A 95 -6.93 9.22 -8.06
N THR A 96 -6.82 8.48 -9.17
CA THR A 96 -7.72 7.36 -9.49
C THR A 96 -7.82 6.36 -8.33
N GLY A 97 -6.68 5.97 -7.75
CA GLY A 97 -6.63 5.07 -6.60
C GLY A 97 -7.35 5.60 -5.37
N ILE A 98 -7.16 6.88 -5.03
CA ILE A 98 -7.87 7.54 -3.91
C ILE A 98 -9.38 7.55 -4.13
N ASN A 99 -9.81 7.91 -5.34
CA ASN A 99 -11.22 7.97 -5.69
C ASN A 99 -11.87 6.59 -5.61
N LEU A 100 -11.18 5.56 -6.12
CA LEU A 100 -11.65 4.18 -6.07
C LEU A 100 -11.86 3.71 -4.62
N LEU A 101 -10.90 3.96 -3.72
CA LEU A 101 -11.04 3.63 -2.30
C LEU A 101 -12.28 4.29 -1.68
N LYS A 102 -12.49 5.59 -1.94
CA LYS A 102 -13.64 6.34 -1.43
C LYS A 102 -14.96 5.79 -1.97
N CYS A 103 -15.03 5.48 -3.27
CA CYS A 103 -16.22 4.90 -3.90
C CYS A 103 -16.58 3.52 -3.32
N SER A 104 -15.58 2.75 -2.87
CA SER A 104 -15.79 1.45 -2.21
C SER A 104 -16.05 1.55 -0.70
N GLY A 105 -16.21 2.76 -0.15
CA GLY A 105 -16.51 2.98 1.27
C GLY A 105 -15.32 2.86 2.21
N ILE A 106 -14.09 2.80 1.69
CA ILE A 106 -12.87 2.83 2.52
C ILE A 106 -12.61 4.27 2.95
N LYS A 107 -12.32 4.47 4.24
CA LYS A 107 -11.96 5.78 4.78
C LYS A 107 -10.58 6.17 4.25
N VAL A 108 -10.43 7.41 3.79
CA VAL A 108 -9.15 7.91 3.30
C VAL A 108 -8.78 9.22 3.98
N ARG A 109 -7.59 9.28 4.60
CA ARG A 109 -7.02 10.49 5.22
C ARG A 109 -5.65 10.83 4.65
N ASN A 110 -5.38 12.13 4.57
CA ASN A 110 -4.07 12.69 4.25
C ASN A 110 -3.51 13.39 5.50
N THR A 111 -2.26 13.09 5.90
CA THR A 111 -1.58 13.61 7.10
C THR A 111 -0.12 13.93 6.84
#